data_AF-A0A1Q5GIZ0-F1
#
_entry.id   AF-A0A1Q5GIZ0-F1
#
_cell.length_a   1.000
_cell.length_b   1.000
_cell.length_c   1.000
_cell.angle_alpha   90.00
_cell.angle_beta   90.00
_cell.angle_gamma   90.00
#
_symmetry.space_group_name_H-M   'P 1'
#
loop_
_entity.id
_entity.type
_entity.pdbx_description
1 polymer ?
#
loop_
_entity_poly.entity_id
_entity_poly.type
_entity_poly.pdbx_seq_one_letter_code
_entity_poly.pdbx_strand_id
1 'polypeptide(L)' 'MELDDASRGRALALVQELRDPATPDEETGAKLDELTRILRCPHVITLMFFHQPELTDEEVVAEALAYEPFAL' A
#
# COMPACT_ATOMS: atom_id res chain seq x y z
N MET A 1 -3.31 11.02 -8.10
CA MET A 1 -4.02 10.14 -9.08
C MET A 1 -5.31 9.67 -8.45
N GLU A 2 -6.44 9.68 -9.16
CA GLU A 2 -7.71 9.16 -8.60
C GLU A 2 -7.86 7.68 -8.99
N LEU A 3 -8.02 6.80 -8.01
CA LEU A 3 -8.36 5.39 -8.23
C LEU A 3 -9.88 5.26 -8.35
N ASP A 4 -10.34 4.34 -9.20
CA ASP A 4 -11.74 3.91 -9.15
C ASP A 4 -12.02 3.16 -7.83
N ASP A 5 -13.31 3.08 -7.47
CA ASP A 5 -13.76 2.53 -6.19
C ASP A 5 -13.32 1.06 -6.00
N ALA A 6 -13.28 0.27 -7.07
CA ALA A 6 -12.84 -1.12 -7.01
C ALA A 6 -11.33 -1.23 -6.74
N SER A 7 -10.52 -0.42 -7.43
CA SER A 7 -9.07 -0.34 -7.19
C SER A 7 -8.74 0.17 -5.79
N ARG A 8 -9.48 1.18 -5.29
CA ARG A 8 -9.30 1.69 -3.92
C ARG A 8 -9.66 0.61 -2.88
N GLY A 9 -10.78 -0.08 -3.07
CA GLY A 9 -11.20 -1.17 -2.21
C GLY A 9 -10.19 -2.32 -2.18
N ARG A 10 -9.63 -2.69 -3.34
CA ARG A 10 -8.58 -3.72 -3.43
C ARG A 10 -7.29 -3.29 -2.72
N ALA A 11 -6.87 -2.04 -2.88
CA ALA A 11 -5.70 -1.51 -2.19
C ALA A 11 -5.85 -1.58 -0.66
N LEU A 12 -7.02 -1.18 -0.14
CA LEU A 12 -7.31 -1.25 1.31
C LEU A 12 -7.29 -2.68 1.84
N ALA A 13 -7.90 -3.62 1.12
CA ALA A 13 -7.88 -5.03 1.50
C ALA A 13 -6.45 -5.57 1.55
N LEU A 14 -5.62 -5.26 0.55
CA LEU A 14 -4.21 -5.68 0.52
C LEU A 14 -3.41 -5.09 1.69
N VAL A 15 -3.62 -3.82 2.04
CA VAL A 15 -2.97 -3.19 3.20
C VAL A 15 -3.32 -3.92 4.50
N GLN A 16 -4.59 -4.27 4.69
CA GLN A 16 -5.07 -5.02 5.86
C GLN A 16 -4.48 -6.42 5.91
N GLU A 17 -4.53 -7.16 4.79
CA GLU A 17 -3.96 -8.50 4.69
C GLU A 17 -2.45 -8.49 4.98
N LEU A 18 -1.71 -7.53 4.44
CA LEU A 18 -0.26 -7.42 4.64
C LEU A 18 0.14 -6.98 6.05
N ARG A 19 -0.75 -6.27 6.79
CA ARG A 19 -0.55 -5.95 8.21
C ARG A 19 -0.87 -7.11 9.14
N ASP A 20 -1.70 -8.04 8.68
CA ASP A 20 -2.06 -9.20 9.48
C ASP A 20 -0.85 -10.15 9.64
N PRO A 21 -0.40 -10.43 10.88
CA PRO A 21 0.78 -11.25 11.12
C PRO A 21 0.54 -12.75 10.83
N ALA A 22 -0.70 -13.17 10.55
CA ALA A 22 -1.02 -14.53 10.13
C ALA A 22 -0.96 -14.70 8.60
N THR A 23 -0.75 -13.62 7.83
CA THR A 23 -0.52 -13.74 6.39
C THR A 23 0.80 -14.47 6.12
N PRO A 24 0.79 -15.59 5.38
CA PRO A 24 2.00 -16.37 5.11
C PRO A 24 2.96 -15.62 4.19
N ASP A 25 4.25 -15.70 4.49
CA ASP A 25 5.33 -15.01 3.74
C ASP A 25 5.32 -15.32 2.24
N GLU A 26 4.95 -16.54 1.84
CA GLU A 26 4.83 -16.95 0.44
C GLU A 26 3.81 -16.11 -0.35
N GLU A 27 2.77 -15.61 0.32
CA GLU A 27 1.74 -14.76 -0.30
C GLU A 27 2.04 -13.26 -0.13
N THR A 28 2.79 -12.89 0.90
CA THR A 28 3.16 -11.49 1.21
C THR A 28 3.84 -10.79 0.05
N GLY A 29 4.80 -11.45 -0.62
CA GLY A 29 5.52 -10.87 -1.75
C GLY A 29 4.58 -10.50 -2.90
N ALA A 30 3.73 -11.44 -3.33
CA ALA A 30 2.79 -11.22 -4.43
C ALA A 30 1.75 -10.13 -4.11
N LYS A 31 1.24 -10.10 -2.86
CA LYS A 31 0.31 -9.07 -2.39
C LYS A 31 0.96 -7.69 -2.37
N LEU A 32 2.21 -7.59 -1.94
CA LEU A 32 2.96 -6.33 -1.95
C LEU A 32 3.25 -5.83 -3.36
N ASP A 33 3.60 -6.71 -4.29
CA ASP A 33 3.78 -6.38 -5.71
C ASP A 33 2.48 -5.86 -6.34
N GLU A 34 1.34 -6.51 -6.03
CA GLU A 34 0.02 -6.06 -6.47
C GLU A 34 -0.30 -4.65 -5.92
N LEU A 35 -0.12 -4.46 -4.62
CA LEU A 35 -0.37 -3.18 -3.94
C LEU A 35 0.49 -2.06 -4.53
N THR A 36 1.79 -2.33 -4.73
CA THR A 36 2.74 -1.39 -5.34
C THR A 36 2.29 -0.99 -6.74
N ARG A 37 1.74 -1.91 -7.53
CA ARG A 37 1.24 -1.63 -8.88
C ARG A 37 -0.03 -0.79 -8.88
N ILE A 38 -0.98 -1.08 -7.98
CA ILE A 38 -2.22 -0.31 -7.85
C ILE A 38 -1.91 1.14 -7.45
N LEU A 39 -1.08 1.32 -6.41
CA LEU A 39 -0.76 2.64 -5.85
C LEU A 39 0.33 3.38 -6.63
N ARG A 40 1.07 2.68 -7.49
CA ARG A 40 2.27 3.19 -8.19
C ARG A 40 3.33 3.76 -7.23
N CYS A 41 3.37 3.24 -6.01
CA CYS A 41 4.24 3.71 -4.94
C CYS A 41 5.22 2.59 -4.52
N PRO A 42 6.51 2.66 -4.90
CA PRO A 42 7.49 1.60 -4.64
C PRO A 42 7.89 1.48 -3.16
N HIS A 43 7.55 2.46 -2.33
CA HIS A 43 7.91 2.49 -0.91
C HIS A 43 6.67 2.41 0.00
N VAL A 44 5.57 1.84 -0.49
CA VAL A 44 4.34 1.64 0.31
C VAL A 44 4.61 0.85 1.59
N ILE A 45 5.56 -0.09 1.58
CA ILE A 45 5.97 -0.83 2.79
C ILE A 45 6.55 0.10 3.87
N THR A 46 7.25 1.17 3.46
CA THR A 46 7.77 2.19 4.36
C THR A 46 6.63 2.96 5.01
N LEU A 47 5.61 3.34 4.23
CA LEU A 47 4.42 4.00 4.75
C LEU A 47 3.67 3.11 5.75
N MET A 48 3.59 1.80 5.48
CA MET A 48 2.84 0.84 6.31
C MET A 48 3.48 0.55 7.66
N PHE A 49 4.81 0.41 7.72
CA PHE A 49 5.51 -0.16 8.88
C PHE A 49 6.58 0.75 9.50
N PHE A 50 7.00 1.80 8.79
CA PHE A 50 8.15 2.63 9.20
C PHE A 50 7.82 4.12 9.28
N HIS A 51 6.62 4.54 8.88
CA HIS A 51 6.19 5.92 9.02
C HIS A 51 5.92 6.28 10.49
N GLN A 52 6.28 7.51 10.88
CA GLN A 52 6.04 8.03 12.23
C GLN A 52 5.42 9.44 12.12
N PRO A 53 4.20 9.66 12.62
CA PRO A 53 3.32 8.72 13.34
C PRO A 53 2.84 7.55 12.46
N GLU A 54 2.43 6.44 13.08
CA GLU A 54 1.86 5.31 12.34
C GLU A 54 0.59 5.74 11.60
N LEU A 55 0.48 5.34 10.33
CA LEU A 55 -0.65 5.67 9.47
C LEU A 55 -1.75 4.60 9.57
N THR A 56 -3.01 5.00 9.52
CA THR A 56 -4.13 4.09 9.28
C THR A 56 -4.08 3.50 7.86
N ASP A 57 -4.83 2.43 7.60
CA ASP A 57 -4.85 1.80 6.28
C ASP A 57 -5.29 2.78 5.17
N GLU A 58 -6.25 3.65 5.48
CA GLU A 58 -6.72 4.68 4.55
C GLU A 58 -5.68 5.77 4.31
N GLU A 59 -4.95 6.18 5.34
CA GLU A 59 -3.87 7.16 5.21
C GLU A 59 -2.69 6.60 4.42
N VAL A 60 -2.36 5.32 4.58
CA VAL A 60 -1.34 4.65 3.74
C VAL A 60 -1.73 4.74 2.26
N VAL A 61 -2.99 4.40 1.93
CA VAL A 61 -3.47 4.46 0.55
C VAL A 61 -3.47 5.90 0.02
N ALA A 62 -3.91 6.86 0.83
CA ALA A 62 -3.94 8.27 0.44
C ALA A 62 -2.53 8.83 0.19
N GLU A 63 -1.59 8.58 1.12
CA GLU A 63 -0.21 9.05 1.03
C GLU A 63 0.54 8.38 -0.13
N ALA A 64 0.31 7.09 -0.34
CA ALA A 64 0.87 6.37 -1.48
C ALA A 64 0.36 6.91 -2.83
N LEU A 65 -0.90 7.36 -2.92
CA LEU A 65 -1.46 7.98 -4.12
C LEU A 65 -1.01 9.43 -4.34
N ALA A 66 -0.56 10.09 -3.26
CA ALA A 66 0.07 11.41 -3.30
C ALA A 66 1.55 11.32 -3.71
N TYR A 67 2.13 10.12 -3.72
CA TYR A 67 3.50 9.93 -4.18
C TYR A 67 3.67 10.35 -5.64
N GLU A 68 4.53 11.35 -5.84
CA GLU A 68 5.04 11.74 -7.14
C GLU A 68 6.50 11.29 -7.23
N PRO A 69 6.83 10.34 -8.13
CA PRO A 69 8.23 9.97 -8.32
C PRO A 69 9.02 11.20 -8.77
N PHE A 70 10.06 11.54 -8.02
CA PHE A 70 11.00 12.56 -8.44
C PHE A 70 11.61 12.13 -9.78
N ALA A 71 11.32 12.88 -10.84
CA ALA A 71 12.02 12.73 -12.10
C ALA A 71 13.48 13.16 -11.86
N LEU A 72 14.38 12.18 -11.75
CA LEU A 72 15.82 12.38 -11.80
C LEU A 72 16.26 12.70 -13.22
#